data_AF-A0A7R9BAL7-F1
#
_entry.id   AF-A0A7R9BAL7-F1
#
_cell.length_a   1.000
_cell.length_b   1.000
_cell.length_c   1.000
_cell.angle_alpha   90.00
_cell.angle_beta   90.00
_cell.angle_gamma   90.00
#
_symmetry.space_group_name_H-M   'P 1'
#
loop_
_entity.id
_entity.type
_entity.pdbx_description
1 polymer ?
#
loop_
_entity_poly.entity_id
_entity_poly.type
_entity_poly.pdbx_seq_one_letter_code
_entity_poly.pdbx_strand_id
1 'polypeptide(L)'
;MNTITPVIVVTSPWKVPGPVIDLQAANTTSQTVNLMWTQPRTNWTCVKEYKVCWKDGSTAQTCVITDNTSYTITHLMAATNYSVRVGALNAVGELSALSDISTFTDTLPLGESIDISTPLAHHLEGLLDIRTPLGESIRYQHTT
;
A
#
# COMPACT_ATOMS: atom_id res chain seq x y z
N MET A 1 22.50 -12.32 64.27
CA MET A 1 23.07 -11.62 63.10
C MET A 1 22.08 -11.74 61.96
N ASN A 2 21.49 -10.62 61.56
CA ASN A 2 20.50 -10.50 60.50
C ASN A 2 21.25 -10.20 59.20
N THR A 3 21.42 -11.22 58.36
CA THR A 3 22.04 -11.08 57.04
C THR A 3 21.03 -10.47 56.09
N ILE A 4 21.21 -9.19 55.75
CA ILE A 4 20.48 -8.53 54.67
C ILE A 4 21.16 -8.94 53.38
N THR A 5 20.47 -9.70 52.53
CA THR A 5 20.89 -9.92 51.15
C THR A 5 20.71 -8.61 50.37
N PRO A 6 21.76 -8.10 49.67
CA PRO A 6 21.59 -6.93 48.83
C PRO A 6 20.66 -7.29 47.66
N VAL A 7 19.60 -6.49 47.47
CA VAL A 7 18.81 -6.54 46.24
C VAL A 7 19.66 -5.94 45.14
N ILE A 8 20.21 -6.78 44.25
CA ILE A 8 20.89 -6.30 43.05
C ILE A 8 19.81 -5.89 42.05
N VAL A 9 19.63 -4.58 41.86
CA VAL A 9 18.80 -4.05 40.78
C VAL A 9 19.64 -4.09 39.51
N VAL A 10 19.43 -5.09 38.67
CA VAL A 10 20.01 -5.14 37.32
C VAL A 10 19.25 -4.13 36.47
N THR A 11 19.86 -2.98 36.20
CA THR A 11 19.31 -1.99 35.26
C THR A 11 19.79 -2.32 33.85
N SER A 12 18.87 -2.40 32.89
CA SER A 12 19.23 -2.59 31.48
C SER A 12 19.96 -1.35 30.97
N PRO A 13 21.05 -1.49 30.18
CA PRO A 13 21.66 -0.35 29.51
C PRO A 13 20.75 0.22 28.42
N TRP A 14 19.81 -0.59 27.93
CA TRP A 14 18.85 -0.26 26.89
C TRP A 14 17.62 0.41 27.50
N LYS A 15 17.46 1.70 27.24
CA LYS A 15 16.25 2.42 27.62
C LYS A 15 15.17 2.24 26.56
N VAL A 16 13.90 2.33 26.96
CA VAL A 16 12.79 2.41 26.02
C VAL A 16 12.91 3.71 25.21
N PRO A 17 12.87 3.64 23.86
CA PRO A 17 12.91 4.84 23.03
C PRO A 17 11.68 5.74 23.24
N GLY A 18 11.79 7.01 22.86
CA GLY A 18 10.62 7.88 22.69
C GLY A 18 9.75 7.45 21.49
N PRO A 19 8.56 8.04 21.32
CA PRO A 19 7.76 7.85 20.11
C PRO A 19 8.48 8.43 18.88
N VAL A 20 8.19 7.89 17.69
CA VAL A 20 8.66 8.48 16.43
C VAL A 20 8.00 9.85 16.23
N ILE A 21 8.67 10.74 15.51
CA ILE A 21 8.14 12.08 15.23
C ILE A 21 7.89 12.25 13.73
N ASP A 22 7.08 13.23 13.36
CA ASP A 22 6.78 13.56 11.96
C ASP A 22 6.29 12.35 11.13
N LEU A 23 5.50 11.46 11.76
CA LEU A 23 4.86 10.35 11.07
C LEU A 23 3.85 10.88 10.06
N GLN A 24 4.05 10.54 8.79
CA GLN A 24 3.22 11.00 7.69
C GLN A 24 3.00 9.89 6.66
N ALA A 25 1.86 9.99 5.97
CA ALA A 25 1.55 9.20 4.78
C ALA A 25 1.71 10.08 3.54
N ALA A 26 2.33 9.53 2.51
CA ALA A 26 2.53 10.16 1.21
C ALA A 26 2.32 9.13 0.09
N ASN A 27 2.23 9.60 -1.16
CA ASN A 27 2.12 8.75 -2.35
C ASN A 27 1.09 7.62 -2.20
N THR A 28 -0.06 7.95 -1.61
CA THR A 28 -1.17 7.01 -1.46
C THR A 28 -1.72 6.65 -2.83
N THR A 29 -2.09 5.38 -3.00
CA THR A 29 -2.81 4.86 -4.16
C THR A 29 -4.04 4.09 -3.68
N SER A 30 -4.74 3.43 -4.61
CA SER A 30 -5.86 2.56 -4.27
C SER A 30 -5.45 1.28 -3.52
N GLN A 31 -4.17 0.89 -3.54
CA GLN A 31 -3.70 -0.36 -2.92
C GLN A 31 -2.41 -0.20 -2.11
N THR A 32 -1.84 1.01 -2.06
CA THR A 32 -0.58 1.28 -1.36
C THR A 32 -0.61 2.60 -0.61
N VAL A 33 0.17 2.67 0.46
CA VAL A 33 0.47 3.93 1.18
C VAL A 33 1.97 3.94 1.49
N ASN A 34 2.67 5.01 1.15
CA ASN A 34 4.04 5.21 1.59
C ASN A 34 4.05 5.96 2.93
N LEU A 35 4.72 5.38 3.93
CA LEU A 35 4.90 5.99 5.25
C LEU A 35 6.33 6.48 5.40
N MET A 36 6.46 7.64 6.04
CA MET A 36 7.74 8.20 6.46
C MET A 36 7.61 8.73 7.88
N TRP A 37 8.68 8.63 8.65
CA TRP A 37 8.78 9.22 9.98
C TRP A 37 10.22 9.62 10.27
N THR A 38 10.42 10.33 11.37
CA THR A 38 11.73 10.68 11.91
C THR A 38 11.95 9.91 13.21
N GLN A 39 13.21 9.60 13.50
CA GLN A 39 13.59 8.94 14.75
C GLN A 39 13.11 9.73 15.99
N PRO A 40 12.92 9.07 17.14
CA PRO A 40 12.55 9.75 18.39
C PRO A 40 13.52 10.86 18.78
N ARG A 41 13.09 11.81 19.62
CA ARG A 41 14.00 12.77 20.28
C ARG A 41 14.62 12.21 21.55
N THR A 42 13.88 11.37 22.26
CA THR A 42 14.29 10.78 23.55
C THR A 42 14.82 9.37 23.34
N ASN A 43 15.98 9.06 23.92
CA ASN A 43 16.62 7.73 23.84
C ASN A 43 16.78 7.20 22.40
N TRP A 44 16.99 8.09 21.42
CA TRP A 44 17.08 7.75 19.99
C TRP A 44 18.24 6.80 19.66
N THR A 45 19.34 6.89 20.42
CA THR A 45 20.49 5.99 20.31
C THR A 45 20.16 4.53 20.69
N CYS A 46 19.07 4.30 21.41
CA CYS A 46 18.63 2.97 21.81
C CYS A 46 17.75 2.29 20.75
N VAL A 47 17.34 3.00 19.69
CA VAL A 47 16.50 2.45 18.62
C VAL A 47 17.29 1.42 17.82
N LYS A 48 16.66 0.26 17.58
CA LYS A 48 17.16 -0.80 16.70
C LYS A 48 16.25 -1.02 15.51
N GLU A 49 14.95 -1.07 15.75
CA GLU A 49 13.96 -1.32 14.72
C GLU A 49 12.71 -0.49 14.99
N TYR A 50 11.77 -0.51 14.07
CA TYR A 50 10.46 0.10 14.16
C TYR A 50 9.39 -0.94 13.92
N LYS A 51 8.35 -0.92 14.75
CA LYS A 51 7.13 -1.70 14.56
C LYS A 51 6.09 -0.81 13.91
N VAL A 52 5.71 -1.15 12.68
CA VAL A 52 4.66 -0.48 11.93
C VAL A 52 3.43 -1.38 11.96
N CYS A 53 2.28 -0.83 12.32
CA CYS A 53 1.03 -1.57 12.31
C CYS A 53 -0.07 -0.75 11.65
N TRP A 54 -0.98 -1.43 10.96
CA TRP A 54 -2.14 -0.79 10.34
C TRP A 54 -3.38 -1.69 10.43
N LYS A 55 -4.54 -1.07 10.34
CA LYS A 55 -5.83 -1.75 10.22
C LYS A 55 -6.85 -0.87 9.53
N ASP A 56 -7.79 -1.46 8.81
CA ASP A 56 -9.05 -0.79 8.56
C ASP A 56 -9.98 -0.97 9.78
N GLY A 57 -11.09 -0.24 9.82
CA GLY A 57 -12.02 -0.28 10.96
C GLY A 57 -12.62 -1.65 11.26
N SER A 58 -12.52 -2.61 10.34
CA SER A 58 -13.19 -3.92 10.39
C SER A 58 -12.23 -5.11 10.49
N THR A 59 -10.97 -4.95 10.08
CA THR A 59 -9.99 -6.04 10.01
C THR A 59 -9.17 -6.18 11.28
N ALA A 60 -8.57 -7.36 11.42
CA ALA A 60 -7.46 -7.56 12.34
C ALA A 60 -6.31 -6.60 12.00
N GLN A 61 -5.54 -6.24 13.02
CA GLN A 61 -4.37 -5.40 12.88
C GLN A 61 -3.21 -6.20 12.29
N THR A 62 -2.62 -5.67 11.22
CA THR A 62 -1.38 -6.20 10.64
C THR A 62 -0.19 -5.41 11.18
N CYS A 63 0.92 -6.09 11.43
CA CYS A 63 2.15 -5.46 11.91
C CYS A 63 3.38 -6.03 11.21
N VAL A 64 4.39 -5.18 11.01
CA VAL A 64 5.69 -5.53 10.44
C VAL A 64 6.81 -4.84 11.21
N ILE A 65 8.01 -5.38 11.08
CA ILE A 65 9.24 -4.80 11.65
C ILE A 65 10.13 -4.30 10.50
N THR A 66 10.73 -3.13 10.66
CA THR A 66 11.71 -2.57 9.73
C THR A 66 12.76 -1.77 10.49
N ASP A 67 13.98 -1.72 9.97
CA ASP A 67 15.08 -0.88 10.45
C ASP A 67 15.10 0.52 9.80
N ASN A 68 14.29 0.74 8.78
CA ASN A 68 14.19 2.00 8.06
C ASN A 68 13.19 2.96 8.73
N THR A 69 13.34 4.26 8.45
CA THR A 69 12.38 5.29 8.88
C THR A 69 11.27 5.54 7.84
N SER A 70 11.00 4.53 7.02
CA SER A 70 9.98 4.55 5.98
C SER A 70 9.48 3.14 5.69
N TYR A 71 8.21 3.00 5.31
CA TYR A 71 7.64 1.72 4.93
C TYR A 71 6.50 1.89 3.93
N THR A 72 6.46 1.09 2.87
CA THR A 72 5.32 1.06 1.94
C THR A 72 4.38 -0.06 2.32
N ILE A 73 3.18 0.28 2.77
CA ILE A 73 2.11 -0.69 2.94
C ILE A 73 1.55 -1.04 1.56
N THR A 74 1.36 -2.32 1.30
CA THR A 74 0.81 -2.86 0.05
C THR A 74 -0.43 -3.71 0.31
N HIS A 75 -1.12 -4.11 -0.76
CA HIS A 75 -2.32 -4.95 -0.71
C HIS A 75 -3.46 -4.35 0.13
N LEU A 76 -3.58 -3.02 0.12
CA LEU A 76 -4.68 -2.31 0.74
C LEU A 76 -5.94 -2.37 -0.13
N MET A 77 -7.10 -2.20 0.50
CA MET A 77 -8.36 -2.02 -0.21
C MET A 77 -8.51 -0.57 -0.66
N ALA A 78 -9.07 -0.35 -1.85
CA ALA A 78 -9.37 0.97 -2.38
C ALA A 78 -10.46 1.68 -1.57
N ALA A 79 -10.47 3.00 -1.59
CA ALA A 79 -11.46 3.85 -0.91
C ALA A 79 -11.71 3.48 0.57
N THR A 80 -10.63 3.15 1.29
CA THR A 80 -10.69 2.62 2.65
C THR A 80 -9.84 3.47 3.60
N ASN A 81 -10.39 3.77 4.79
CA ASN A 81 -9.65 4.46 5.84
C ASN A 81 -8.81 3.46 6.65
N TYR A 82 -7.50 3.72 6.72
CA TYR A 82 -6.56 2.96 7.52
C TYR A 82 -6.04 3.79 8.69
N SER A 83 -6.09 3.20 9.88
CA SER A 83 -5.35 3.69 11.05
C SER A 83 -3.97 3.05 11.05
N VAL A 84 -2.93 3.88 11.04
CA VAL A 84 -1.52 3.46 11.05
C VAL A 84 -0.90 3.88 12.37
N ARG A 85 -0.06 3.00 12.94
CA ARG A 85 0.71 3.25 14.16
C ARG A 85 2.15 2.82 13.98
N VAL A 86 3.09 3.61 14.48
CA VAL A 86 4.52 3.31 14.47
C VAL A 86 5.10 3.50 15.86
N GLY A 87 5.91 2.53 16.30
CA GLY A 87 6.71 2.63 17.52
C GLY A 87 8.14 2.17 17.30
N ALA A 88 9.08 2.71 18.06
CA ALA A 88 10.48 2.33 18.02
C ALA A 88 10.77 1.20 19.03
N LEU A 89 11.57 0.22 18.61
CA LEU A 89 12.01 -0.93 19.39
C LEU A 89 13.48 -0.75 19.79
N ASN A 90 13.81 -1.09 21.03
CA ASN A 90 15.22 -1.20 21.44
C ASN A 90 15.79 -2.61 21.24
N ALA A 91 17.07 -2.79 21.57
CA ALA A 91 17.81 -4.04 21.40
C ALA A 91 17.28 -5.23 22.20
N VAL A 92 16.41 -4.99 23.19
CA VAL A 92 15.77 -6.04 23.99
C VAL A 92 14.29 -6.23 23.64
N GLY A 93 13.81 -5.56 22.59
CA GLY A 93 12.44 -5.71 22.07
C GLY A 93 11.38 -4.88 22.80
N GLU A 94 11.78 -3.92 23.65
CA GLU A 94 10.82 -3.01 24.30
C GLU A 94 10.37 -1.94 23.32
N LEU A 95 9.05 -1.76 23.25
CA LEU A 95 8.38 -0.84 22.32
C LEU A 95 8.11 0.51 22.98
N SER A 96 8.38 1.59 22.26
CA SER A 96 8.03 2.96 22.65
C SER A 96 6.51 3.17 22.73
N ALA A 97 6.12 4.36 23.21
CA ALA A 97 4.80 4.90 22.89
C ALA A 97 4.61 4.95 21.36
N LEU A 98 3.37 4.75 20.91
CA LEU A 98 3.02 4.74 19.49
C LEU A 98 2.70 6.15 19.02
N SER A 99 3.15 6.48 17.81
CA SER A 99 2.63 7.60 17.02
C SER A 99 1.63 7.07 16.01
N ASP A 100 0.52 7.76 15.83
CA ASP A 100 -0.58 7.31 14.98
C ASP A 100 -1.06 8.38 14.01
N ILE A 101 -1.52 7.92 12.84
CA ILE A 101 -2.17 8.73 11.81
C ILE A 101 -3.31 7.95 11.18
N SER A 102 -4.23 8.66 10.51
CA SER A 102 -5.22 8.07 9.62
C SER A 102 -4.90 8.47 8.18
N THR A 103 -5.05 7.54 7.26
CA THR A 103 -4.89 7.76 5.81
C THR A 103 -6.04 7.10 5.07
N PHE A 104 -6.35 7.59 3.87
CA PHE A 104 -7.43 7.07 3.04
C PHE A 104 -6.87 6.69 1.68
N THR A 105 -7.07 5.43 1.28
CA THR A 105 -6.64 4.96 -0.05
C THR A 105 -7.52 5.55 -1.14
N ASP A 106 -6.91 5.78 -2.30
CA ASP A 106 -7.66 6.31 -3.45
C ASP A 106 -8.72 5.31 -3.92
N THR A 107 -9.70 5.81 -4.66
CA THR A 107 -10.60 4.94 -5.42
C THR A 107 -9.81 4.22 -6.51
N LEU A 108 -10.28 3.04 -6.93
CA LEU A 108 -9.77 2.44 -8.16
C LEU A 108 -9.93 3.44 -9.32
N PRO A 109 -8.96 3.55 -10.25
CA PRO A 109 -9.12 4.41 -11.41
C PRO A 109 -10.37 3.98 -12.18
N LEU A 110 -11.26 4.93 -12.50
CA LEU A 110 -12.37 4.68 -13.42
C LEU A 110 -11.79 4.51 -14.82
N GLY A 111 -11.36 3.30 -15.19
CA GLY A 111 -10.60 3.15 -16.42
C GLY A 111 -10.05 1.78 -16.79
N GLU A 112 -10.54 0.67 -16.23
CA GLU A 112 -10.65 -0.54 -17.06
C GLU A 112 -11.97 -0.46 -17.83
N SER A 113 -12.11 0.61 -18.62
CA SER A 113 -13.05 0.57 -19.74
C SER A 113 -12.49 -0.49 -20.68
N ILE A 114 -13.23 -1.58 -20.92
CA ILE A 114 -12.98 -2.43 -22.09
C ILE A 114 -13.12 -1.49 -23.28
N ASP A 115 -11.99 -1.03 -23.81
CA ASP A 115 -12.00 -0.30 -25.05
C ASP A 115 -12.27 -1.31 -26.18
N ILE A 116 -13.54 -1.42 -26.57
CA ILE A 116 -13.94 -2.12 -27.80
C ILE A 116 -13.53 -1.36 -29.07
N SER A 117 -12.73 -0.29 -28.96
CA SER A 117 -12.16 0.49 -30.07
C SER A 117 -10.71 0.15 -30.38
N THR A 118 -10.32 -1.14 -30.32
CA THR A 118 -9.22 -1.57 -31.19
C THR A 118 -9.78 -1.79 -32.60
N PRO A 119 -9.59 -0.87 -33.58
CA PRO A 119 -9.80 -1.25 -34.96
C PRO A 119 -8.80 -2.35 -35.30
N LEU A 120 -9.33 -3.54 -35.56
CA LEU A 120 -8.60 -4.64 -36.17
C LEU A 120 -8.15 -4.19 -37.58
N ALA A 121 -7.02 -3.50 -37.71
CA ALA A 121 -6.48 -3.16 -39.03
C ALA A 121 -4.98 -2.84 -38.99
N HIS A 122 -4.14 -3.86 -39.17
CA HIS A 122 -3.07 -3.84 -40.17
C HIS A 122 -2.40 -5.23 -40.26
N HIS A 123 -3.05 -6.21 -40.91
CA HIS A 123 -2.36 -7.21 -41.77
C HIS A 123 -3.39 -8.14 -42.45
N LEU A 124 -4.04 -7.65 -43.51
CA LEU A 124 -4.72 -8.50 -44.50
C LEU A 124 -4.22 -8.07 -45.89
N GLU A 125 -2.93 -8.30 -46.12
CA GLU A 125 -2.35 -8.26 -47.46
C GLU A 125 -2.14 -9.71 -47.89
N GLY A 126 -3.07 -10.27 -48.67
CA GLY A 126 -2.88 -11.61 -49.23
C GLY A 126 -4.12 -12.30 -49.77
N LEU A 127 -4.43 -12.00 -51.04
CA LEU A 127 -5.08 -12.88 -52.02
C LEU A 127 -6.62 -13.06 -51.91
N LEU A 128 -7.37 -12.40 -52.80
CA LEU A 128 -7.76 -13.01 -54.09
C LEU A 128 -8.59 -12.02 -54.92
N ASP A 129 -8.08 -11.67 -56.10
CA ASP A 129 -8.78 -10.98 -57.18
C ASP A 129 -10.08 -11.71 -57.55
N ILE A 130 -11.24 -11.05 -57.40
CA ILE A 130 -12.43 -11.42 -58.18
C ILE A 130 -13.02 -10.14 -58.76
N ARG A 131 -12.71 -9.94 -60.04
CA ARG A 131 -13.31 -8.92 -60.90
C ARG A 131 -14.84 -9.01 -60.85
N THR A 132 -15.49 -7.90 -60.50
CA THR A 132 -16.92 -7.71 -60.78
C THR A 132 -17.09 -7.23 -62.23
N PRO A 133 -17.93 -7.86 -63.07
CA PRO A 133 -18.49 -7.18 -64.21
C PRO A 133 -19.74 -6.42 -63.78
N LEU A 134 -19.71 -5.11 -63.98
CA LEU A 134 -20.84 -4.19 -63.94
C LEU A 134 -22.01 -4.72 -64.80
N GLY A 135 -23.25 -4.58 -64.33
CA GLY A 135 -24.44 -4.92 -65.12
C GLY A 135 -25.74 -4.86 -64.32
N GLU A 136 -26.23 -3.64 -64.09
CA GLU A 136 -27.50 -3.30 -63.47
C GLU A 136 -28.72 -3.75 -64.32
N SER A 137 -29.75 -4.35 -63.68
CA SER A 137 -31.19 -4.04 -63.81
C SER A 137 -32.07 -5.22 -63.36
N ILE A 138 -32.86 -5.04 -62.29
CA ILE A 138 -33.98 -5.94 -61.99
C ILE A 138 -35.28 -5.21 -62.33
N ARG A 139 -35.98 -5.68 -63.39
CA ARG A 139 -37.37 -5.31 -63.69
C ARG A 139 -38.29 -6.11 -62.75
N TYR A 140 -39.18 -5.41 -62.05
CA TYR A 140 -40.32 -6.03 -61.38
C TYR A 140 -41.45 -6.27 -62.40
N GLN A 141 -41.86 -7.53 -62.58
CA GLN A 141 -43.13 -7.87 -63.24
C GLN A 141 -44.16 -8.11 -62.14
N HIS A 142 -45.22 -7.31 -62.14
CA HIS A 142 -46.37 -7.47 -61.26
C HIS A 142 -47.35 -8.44 -61.93
N THR A 143 -47.69 -9.53 -61.25
CA THR A 143 -48.66 -10.53 -61.70
C THR A 143 -50.09 -10.06 -61.45
N THR A 144 -50.98 -10.31 -62.41
CA THR A 144 -52.38 -10.70 -62.17
C THR A 144 -52.76 -11.72 -63.22
#